data_AF-A0A6G0ZKU4-F1
#
_entry.id   AF-A0A6G0ZKU4-F1
#
_cell.length_a   1.000
_cell.length_b   1.000
_cell.length_c   1.000
_cell.angle_alpha   90.00
_cell.angle_beta   90.00
_cell.angle_gamma   90.00
#
_symmetry.space_group_name_H-M   'P 1'
#
loop_
_entity.id
_entity.type
_entity.pdbx_description
1 polymer ?
#
loop_
_entity_poly.entity_id
_entity_poly.type
_entity_poly.pdbx_seq_one_letter_code
_entity_poly.pdbx_strand_id
1 'polypeptide(L)'
;MTEMHDPDLQTKSRRATGILSENLHFVANEPSLAFYRLQEHVRKSVPPMIEKRVQVQKLHKDLQGHYYDVEYALGAINSIKNCEEPLNNIQEQLKNALFLSQQIKYEHTRRGKSKKDSMYKRLSAHLTTTLDLPELPEAIRDTANKVESMVNSARHSNIY
;
A
#
# COMPACT_ATOMS: atom_id res chain seq x y z
N MET A 1 84.67 8.62 -72.23
CA MET A 1 83.95 8.26 -70.99
C MET A 1 82.85 7.31 -71.40
N THR A 2 83.20 6.03 -71.54
CA THR A 2 82.32 5.01 -72.12
C THR A 2 81.37 4.55 -71.03
N GLU A 3 80.07 4.79 -71.21
CA GLU A 3 79.05 4.28 -70.29
C GLU A 3 79.13 2.75 -70.28
N MET A 4 79.50 2.21 -69.13
CA MET A 4 79.46 0.77 -68.86
C MET A 4 77.99 0.41 -68.62
N HIS A 5 77.27 0.11 -69.70
CA HIS A 5 75.86 -0.28 -69.65
C HIS A 5 75.79 -1.74 -69.16
N ASP A 6 75.67 -1.92 -67.85
CA ASP A 6 75.46 -3.23 -67.23
C ASP A 6 73.97 -3.64 -67.36
N PRO A 7 73.63 -4.59 -68.25
CA PRO A 7 72.24 -4.99 -68.50
C PRO A 7 71.61 -5.72 -67.30
N ASP A 8 72.42 -6.36 -66.45
CA ASP A 8 71.95 -7.04 -65.25
C ASP A 8 71.53 -6.03 -64.19
N LEU A 9 72.30 -4.94 -64.05
CA LEU A 9 71.96 -3.83 -63.17
C LEU A 9 70.65 -3.17 -63.60
N GLN A 10 70.44 -2.96 -64.89
CA GLN A 10 69.19 -2.39 -65.40
C GLN A 10 67.98 -3.29 -65.12
N THR A 11 68.14 -4.60 -65.31
CA THR A 11 67.07 -5.57 -65.06
C THR A 11 66.71 -5.62 -63.58
N LYS A 12 67.72 -5.62 -62.69
CA LYS A 12 67.52 -5.58 -61.23
C LYS A 12 66.90 -4.26 -60.77
N SER A 13 67.36 -3.13 -61.32
CA SER A 13 66.80 -1.80 -61.04
C SER A 13 65.32 -1.74 -61.43
N ARG A 14 64.97 -2.18 -62.64
CA ARG A 14 63.58 -2.20 -63.12
C ARG A 14 62.68 -3.08 -62.24
N ARG A 15 63.17 -4.24 -61.80
CA ARG A 15 62.46 -5.12 -60.88
C ARG A 15 62.26 -4.45 -59.51
N ALA A 16 63.28 -3.81 -58.96
CA ALA A 16 63.19 -3.10 -57.69
C ALA A 16 62.19 -1.94 -57.76
N THR A 17 62.19 -1.16 -58.84
CA THR A 17 61.23 -0.07 -59.06
C THR A 17 59.80 -0.60 -59.20
N GLY A 18 59.59 -1.72 -59.89
CA GLY A 18 58.27 -2.36 -59.99
C GLY A 18 57.71 -2.77 -58.63
N ILE A 19 58.52 -3.45 -57.82
CA ILE A 19 58.14 -3.85 -56.45
C ILE A 19 57.87 -2.63 -55.57
N LEU A 20 58.70 -1.59 -55.67
CA LEU A 20 58.51 -0.35 -54.89
C LEU A 20 57.21 0.37 -55.28
N SER A 21 56.91 0.45 -56.58
CA SER A 21 55.68 1.06 -57.09
C SER A 21 54.43 0.31 -56.64
N GLU A 22 54.47 -1.02 -56.67
CA GLU A 22 53.36 -1.87 -56.23
C GLU A 22 53.14 -1.76 -54.71
N ASN A 23 54.22 -1.84 -53.93
CA ASN A 23 54.14 -1.66 -52.48
C ASN A 23 53.64 -0.26 -52.11
N LEU A 24 54.02 0.77 -52.87
CA LEU A 24 53.51 2.12 -52.67
C LEU A 24 52.00 2.20 -52.92
N HIS A 25 51.49 1.51 -53.95
CA HIS A 25 50.05 1.43 -54.19
C HIS A 25 49.31 0.71 -53.07
N PHE A 26 49.84 -0.40 -52.56
CA PHE A 26 49.23 -1.09 -51.41
C PHE A 26 49.19 -0.20 -50.18
N VAL A 27 50.31 0.45 -49.83
CA VAL A 27 50.41 1.32 -48.65
C VAL A 27 49.53 2.57 -48.77
N ALA A 28 49.40 3.14 -49.97
CA ALA A 28 48.60 4.35 -50.17
C ALA A 28 47.08 4.07 -50.19
N ASN A 29 46.65 2.92 -50.70
CA ASN A 29 45.23 2.70 -51.03
C ASN A 29 44.52 1.69 -50.13
N GLU A 30 45.18 0.59 -49.73
CA GLU A 30 44.54 -0.45 -48.93
C GLU A 30 44.14 0.02 -47.52
N PRO A 31 44.94 0.83 -46.80
CA PRO A 31 44.51 1.37 -45.52
C PRO A 31 43.24 2.22 -45.64
N SER A 32 43.16 3.06 -46.68
CA SER A 32 42.01 3.92 -46.95
C SER A 32 40.74 3.09 -47.20
N LEU A 33 40.85 2.03 -47.98
CA LEU A 33 39.75 1.10 -48.26
C LEU A 33 39.33 0.32 -46.99
N ALA A 34 40.29 -0.11 -46.18
CA ALA A 34 40.03 -0.78 -44.92
C ALA A 34 39.29 0.14 -43.94
N PHE A 35 39.71 1.40 -43.81
CA PHE A 35 39.03 2.39 -42.97
C PHE A 35 37.62 2.71 -43.46
N TYR A 36 37.42 2.81 -44.78
CA TYR A 36 36.07 3.00 -45.33
C TYR A 36 35.14 1.83 -45.01
N ARG A 37 35.61 0.58 -45.14
CA ARG A 37 34.84 -0.61 -44.77
C ARG A 37 34.50 -0.64 -43.29
N LEU A 38 35.45 -0.28 -42.43
CA LEU A 38 35.23 -0.18 -40.99
C LEU A 38 34.20 0.89 -40.66
N GLN A 39 34.32 2.08 -41.26
CA GLN A 39 33.37 3.18 -41.08
C GLN A 39 31.95 2.77 -41.47
N GLU A 40 31.78 2.12 -42.63
CA GLU A 40 30.47 1.63 -43.08
C GLU A 40 29.90 0.55 -42.14
N HIS A 41 30.74 -0.36 -41.65
CA HIS A 41 30.31 -1.38 -40.69
C HIS A 41 29.85 -0.74 -39.38
N VAL A 42 30.61 0.21 -38.84
CA VAL A 42 30.24 0.98 -37.64
C VAL A 42 28.91 1.71 -37.87
N ARG A 43 28.78 2.41 -39.00
CA ARG A 43 27.57 3.16 -39.36
C ARG A 43 26.33 2.28 -39.49
N LYS A 44 26.47 1.04 -39.96
CA LYS A 44 25.37 0.09 -40.12
C LYS A 44 25.04 -0.69 -38.85
N SER A 45 26.05 -1.06 -38.07
CA SER A 45 25.89 -2.02 -36.96
C SER A 45 25.65 -1.35 -35.61
N VAL A 46 26.20 -0.15 -35.39
CA VAL A 46 26.09 0.55 -34.09
C VAL A 46 24.69 1.09 -33.82
N PRO A 47 23.98 1.76 -34.76
CA PRO A 47 22.64 2.26 -34.50
C PRO A 47 21.63 1.19 -34.03
N PRO A 48 21.46 0.03 -34.71
CA PRO A 48 20.54 -1.00 -34.23
C PRO A 48 20.99 -1.62 -32.90
N MET A 49 22.30 -1.71 -32.63
CA MET A 49 22.81 -2.17 -31.34
C MET A 49 22.42 -1.23 -30.19
N ILE A 50 22.49 0.09 -30.40
CA ILE A 50 22.05 1.07 -29.40
C ILE A 50 20.54 0.97 -29.18
N GLU A 51 19.75 0.83 -30.24
CA GLU A 51 18.30 0.67 -30.13
C GLU A 51 17.93 -0.56 -29.29
N LYS A 52 18.57 -1.71 -29.57
CA LYS A 52 18.39 -2.93 -28.78
C LYS A 52 18.80 -2.75 -27.33
N ARG A 53 19.89 -2.04 -27.06
CA ARG A 53 20.31 -1.73 -25.68
C ARG A 53 19.24 -0.93 -24.94
N VAL A 54 18.65 0.08 -25.57
CA VAL A 54 17.57 0.89 -24.97
C VAL A 54 16.33 0.03 -24.74
N GLN A 55 15.96 -0.83 -25.68
CA GLN A 55 14.83 -1.76 -25.51
C GLN A 55 15.04 -2.70 -24.31
N VAL A 56 16.24 -3.28 -24.17
CA VAL A 56 16.59 -4.14 -23.02
C VAL A 56 16.53 -3.37 -21.71
N GLN A 57 17.02 -2.12 -21.66
CA GLN A 57 16.95 -1.29 -20.47
C GLN A 57 15.51 -0.97 -20.06
N LYS A 58 14.64 -0.70 -21.02
CA LYS A 58 13.21 -0.49 -20.77
C LYS A 58 12.57 -1.75 -20.20
N LEU A 59 12.78 -2.91 -20.85
CA LEU A 59 12.24 -4.19 -20.39
C LEU A 59 12.74 -4.55 -18.99
N HIS A 60 14.00 -4.28 -18.68
CA HIS A 60 14.56 -4.50 -17.36
C HIS A 60 13.85 -3.66 -16.29
N LYS A 61 13.60 -2.38 -16.58
CA LYS A 61 12.84 -1.49 -15.66
C LYS A 61 11.41 -1.99 -15.44
N ASP A 62 10.73 -2.40 -16.51
CA ASP A 62 9.36 -2.91 -16.44
C ASP A 62 9.31 -4.22 -15.62
N LEU A 63 10.27 -5.12 -15.85
CA LEU A 63 10.41 -6.37 -15.08
C LEU A 63 10.66 -6.10 -13.59
N GLN A 64 11.51 -5.11 -13.27
CA GLN A 64 11.75 -4.73 -11.89
C GLN A 64 10.49 -4.19 -11.21
N GLY A 65 9.66 -3.42 -11.94
CA GLY A 65 8.35 -2.98 -11.47
C GLY A 65 7.44 -4.17 -11.12
N HIS A 66 7.32 -5.14 -12.02
CA HIS A 66 6.54 -6.34 -11.78
C HIS A 66 7.06 -7.18 -10.61
N TYR A 67 8.38 -7.24 -10.42
CA TYR A 67 8.98 -7.93 -9.28
C TYR A 67 8.53 -7.29 -7.95
N TYR A 68 8.52 -5.95 -7.87
CA TYR A 68 8.02 -5.25 -6.68
C TYR A 68 6.53 -5.51 -6.43
N ASP A 69 5.69 -5.51 -7.47
CA ASP A 69 4.26 -5.81 -7.33
C ASP A 69 4.03 -7.23 -6.77
N VAL A 70 4.82 -8.20 -7.25
CA VAL A 70 4.76 -9.59 -6.78
C VAL A 70 5.25 -9.73 -5.34
N GLU A 71 6.36 -9.10 -4.97
CA GLU A 71 6.84 -9.08 -3.58
C GLU A 71 5.82 -8.44 -2.64
N TYR A 72 5.18 -7.35 -3.07
CA TYR A 72 4.13 -6.69 -2.32
C TYR A 72 2.92 -7.61 -2.11
N ALA A 73 2.44 -8.25 -3.19
CA ALA A 73 1.34 -9.21 -3.11
C ALA A 73 1.67 -10.39 -2.18
N LEU A 74 2.89 -10.92 -2.25
CA LEU A 74 3.36 -11.98 -1.37
C LEU A 74 3.39 -11.53 0.10
N GLY A 75 3.85 -10.30 0.36
CA GLY A 75 3.83 -9.68 1.69
C GLY A 75 2.41 -9.54 2.25
N ALA A 76 1.44 -9.17 1.41
CA ALA A 76 0.03 -9.10 1.80
C ALA A 76 -0.54 -10.49 2.15
N ILE A 77 -0.25 -11.51 1.33
CA ILE A 77 -0.69 -12.90 1.60
C ILE A 77 -0.10 -13.41 2.92
N ASN A 78 1.19 -13.16 3.17
CA ASN A 78 1.83 -13.55 4.43
C ASN A 78 1.22 -12.83 5.62
N SER A 79 0.88 -11.54 5.48
CA SER A 79 0.17 -10.79 6.52
C SER A 79 -1.20 -11.42 6.82
N ILE A 80 -1.97 -11.75 5.79
CA ILE A 80 -3.29 -12.42 5.94
C ILE A 80 -3.14 -13.76 6.66
N LYS A 81 -2.12 -14.55 6.32
CA LYS A 81 -1.84 -15.82 7.01
C LYS A 81 -1.59 -15.62 8.51
N ASN A 82 -0.97 -14.51 8.90
CA ASN A 82 -0.69 -14.17 10.29
C ASN A 82 -1.85 -13.42 10.99
N CYS A 83 -2.98 -13.16 10.31
CA CYS A 83 -4.11 -12.43 10.89
C CYS A 83 -5.03 -13.29 11.77
N GLU A 84 -4.83 -14.61 11.85
CA GLU A 84 -5.70 -15.52 12.61
C GLU A 84 -5.80 -15.16 14.09
N GLU A 85 -4.67 -14.92 14.77
CA GLU A 85 -4.64 -14.57 16.19
C GLU A 85 -5.30 -13.21 16.49
N PRO A 86 -4.97 -12.10 15.79
CA PRO A 86 -5.68 -10.84 15.94
C PRO A 86 -7.19 -10.95 15.69
N LEU A 87 -7.61 -11.70 14.67
CA LEU A 87 -9.03 -11.90 14.36
C LEU A 87 -9.75 -12.68 15.46
N ASN A 88 -9.11 -13.71 16.01
CA ASN A 88 -9.64 -14.47 17.15
C ASN A 88 -9.78 -13.58 18.40
N ASN A 89 -8.78 -12.73 18.68
CA ASN A 89 -8.84 -11.79 19.79
C ASN A 89 -9.98 -10.78 19.61
N ILE A 90 -10.14 -10.20 18.40
CA ILE A 90 -11.26 -9.30 18.08
C ILE A 90 -12.60 -10.03 18.30
N GLN A 91 -12.72 -11.28 17.84
CA GLN A 91 -13.94 -12.07 18.04
C GLN A 91 -14.24 -12.28 19.54
N GLU A 92 -13.24 -12.59 20.34
CA GLU A 92 -13.40 -12.77 21.79
C GLU A 92 -13.82 -11.47 22.48
N GLN A 93 -13.18 -10.35 22.14
CA GLN A 93 -13.57 -9.04 22.66
C GLN A 93 -15.01 -8.67 22.29
N LEU A 94 -15.46 -8.97 21.07
CA LEU A 94 -16.84 -8.74 20.65
C LEU A 94 -17.83 -9.59 21.46
N LYS A 95 -17.51 -10.87 21.72
CA LYS A 95 -18.33 -11.74 22.59
C LYS A 95 -18.42 -11.19 24.00
N ASN A 96 -17.30 -10.73 24.56
CA ASN A 96 -17.24 -10.15 25.91
C ASN A 96 -18.05 -8.85 25.99
N ALA A 97 -17.93 -7.96 25.01
CA ALA A 97 -18.71 -6.73 24.94
C ALA A 97 -20.22 -7.01 24.83
N LEU A 98 -20.61 -8.02 24.03
CA LEU A 98 -22.00 -8.46 23.91
C LEU A 98 -22.54 -8.99 25.25
N PHE A 99 -21.78 -9.84 25.93
CA PHE A 99 -22.14 -10.38 27.23
C PHE A 99 -22.34 -9.28 28.27
N LEU A 100 -21.40 -8.34 28.37
CA LEU A 100 -21.51 -7.19 29.26
C LEU A 100 -22.73 -6.33 28.92
N SER A 101 -23.01 -6.09 27.64
CA SER A 101 -24.21 -5.37 27.20
C SER A 101 -25.49 -6.08 27.65
N GLN A 102 -25.55 -7.40 27.53
CA GLN A 102 -26.69 -8.19 27.99
C GLN A 102 -26.84 -8.15 29.52
N GLN A 103 -25.73 -8.24 30.26
CA GLN A 103 -25.71 -8.17 31.72
C GLN A 103 -26.22 -6.80 32.20
N ILE A 104 -25.78 -5.71 31.56
CA ILE A 104 -26.25 -4.35 31.86
C ILE A 104 -27.74 -4.23 31.59
N LYS A 105 -28.24 -4.73 30.45
CA LYS A 105 -29.68 -4.72 30.12
C LYS A 105 -30.51 -5.53 31.12
N TYR A 106 -30.01 -6.68 31.53
CA TYR A 106 -30.65 -7.53 32.54
C TYR A 106 -30.74 -6.82 33.90
N GLU A 107 -29.63 -6.25 34.38
CA GLU A 107 -29.60 -5.48 35.64
C GLU A 107 -30.47 -4.22 35.57
N HIS A 108 -30.48 -3.49 34.44
CA HIS A 108 -31.39 -2.36 34.23
C HIS A 108 -32.86 -2.79 34.33
N THR A 109 -33.22 -3.91 33.71
CA THR A 109 -34.58 -4.46 33.76
C THR A 109 -34.95 -4.90 35.19
N ARG A 110 -34.01 -5.55 35.90
CA ARG A 110 -34.21 -6.01 37.29
C ARG A 110 -34.35 -4.83 38.26
N ARG A 111 -33.48 -3.82 38.15
CA ARG A 111 -33.55 -2.57 38.92
C ARG A 111 -34.82 -1.77 38.61
N GLY A 112 -35.26 -1.76 37.35
CA GLY A 112 -36.52 -1.15 36.93
C GLY A 112 -37.75 -1.82 37.56
N LYS A 113 -37.77 -3.16 37.69
CA LYS A 113 -38.82 -3.90 38.40
C LYS A 113 -38.77 -3.67 39.92
N SER A 114 -37.59 -3.73 40.52
CA SER A 114 -37.41 -3.50 41.97
C SER A 114 -37.79 -2.07 42.41
N LYS A 115 -37.54 -1.04 41.60
CA LYS A 115 -38.03 0.33 41.87
C LYS A 115 -39.55 0.46 41.75
N LYS A 116 -40.20 -0.30 40.87
CA LYS A 116 -41.67 -0.29 40.71
C LYS A 116 -42.41 -0.99 41.86
N ASP A 117 -41.75 -1.91 42.54
CA ASP A 117 -42.26 -2.64 43.71
C ASP A 117 -41.76 -2.07 45.05
N SER A 118 -41.25 -0.83 45.01
CA SER A 118 -40.76 -0.09 46.18
C SER A 118 -41.80 -0.09 47.29
N MET A 119 -41.36 -0.36 48.52
CA MET A 119 -42.19 -0.32 49.74
C MET A 119 -43.04 0.95 49.84
N TYR A 120 -42.59 2.07 49.26
CA TYR A 120 -43.38 3.30 49.14
C TYR A 120 -44.71 3.12 48.39
N LYS A 121 -44.75 2.35 47.29
CA LYS A 121 -46.01 2.06 46.58
C LYS A 121 -46.92 1.12 47.36
N ARG A 122 -46.35 0.14 48.06
CA ARG A 122 -47.11 -0.82 48.90
C ARG A 122 -47.69 -0.11 50.13
N LEU A 123 -46.91 0.77 50.75
CA LEU A 123 -47.36 1.59 51.89
C LEU A 123 -48.36 2.67 51.45
N SER A 124 -48.13 3.35 50.32
CA SER A 124 -49.07 4.35 49.81
C SER A 124 -50.40 3.72 49.43
N ALA A 125 -50.39 2.56 48.75
CA ALA A 125 -51.61 1.82 48.42
C ALA A 125 -52.35 1.38 49.68
N HIS A 126 -51.63 0.90 50.70
CA HIS A 126 -52.22 0.50 51.97
C HIS A 126 -52.81 1.70 52.74
N LEU A 127 -52.08 2.81 52.83
CA LEU A 127 -52.55 4.06 53.44
C LEU A 127 -53.81 4.59 52.75
N THR A 128 -53.89 4.56 51.41
CA THR A 128 -55.10 4.98 50.68
C THR A 128 -56.30 4.05 50.86
N THR A 129 -56.09 2.77 51.18
CA THR A 129 -57.18 1.82 51.43
C THR A 129 -57.66 1.78 52.88
N THR A 130 -56.79 2.11 53.85
CA THR A 130 -57.15 2.07 55.28
C THR A 130 -57.65 3.41 55.79
N LEU A 131 -57.24 4.50 55.14
CA LEU A 131 -57.76 5.83 55.38
C LEU A 131 -58.79 6.11 54.29
N ASP A 132 -60.06 5.75 54.57
CA ASP A 132 -61.21 6.27 53.83
C ASP A 132 -61.33 7.77 54.14
N LEU A 133 -60.42 8.55 53.57
CA LEU A 133 -60.31 9.99 53.77
C LEU A 133 -61.12 10.68 52.66
N PRO A 134 -62.07 11.58 53.00
CA PRO A 134 -62.74 12.39 52.00
C PRO A 134 -61.69 13.23 51.26
N GLU A 135 -61.93 13.45 49.95
CA GLU A 135 -61.04 14.11 48.98
C GLU A 135 -60.01 15.05 49.62
N LEU A 136 -58.75 14.62 49.62
CA LEU A 136 -57.64 15.44 50.09
C LEU A 136 -57.59 16.77 49.32
N PRO A 137 -57.46 17.92 50.00
CA PRO A 137 -57.44 19.24 49.37
C PRO A 137 -56.41 19.33 48.24
N GLU A 138 -56.81 19.97 47.14
CA GLU A 138 -56.05 20.12 45.88
C GLU A 138 -54.60 20.61 46.10
N ALA A 139 -54.40 21.45 47.12
CA ALA A 139 -53.09 21.95 47.54
C ALA A 139 -52.07 20.86 47.94
N ILE A 140 -52.52 19.75 48.55
CA ILE A 140 -51.64 18.64 48.93
C ILE A 140 -51.27 17.80 47.70
N ARG A 141 -52.22 17.63 46.76
CA ARG A 141 -51.99 16.94 45.49
C ARG A 141 -51.00 17.72 44.61
N ASP A 142 -51.13 19.03 44.54
CA ASP A 142 -50.20 19.90 43.81
C ASP A 142 -48.80 19.89 44.43
N THR A 143 -48.72 19.89 45.76
CA THR A 143 -47.42 19.79 46.46
C THR A 143 -46.76 18.45 46.19
N ALA A 144 -47.52 17.34 46.21
CA ALA A 144 -47.00 16.02 45.88
C ALA A 144 -46.51 15.92 44.43
N ASN A 145 -47.30 16.44 43.46
CA ASN A 145 -46.94 16.46 42.05
C ASN A 145 -45.69 17.32 41.78
N LYS A 146 -45.55 18.45 42.48
CA LYS A 146 -44.42 19.37 42.35
C LYS A 146 -43.13 18.77 42.91
N VAL A 147 -43.22 18.05 44.04
CA VAL A 147 -42.10 17.30 44.62
C VAL A 147 -41.69 16.14 43.70
N GLU A 148 -42.66 15.43 43.11
CA GLU A 148 -42.37 14.33 42.16
C GLU A 148 -41.70 14.85 40.87
N SER A 149 -42.12 16.01 40.36
CA SER A 149 -41.50 16.70 39.23
C SER A 149 -40.04 17.12 39.52
N MET A 150 -39.78 17.71 40.69
CA MET A 150 -38.42 18.08 41.12
C MET A 150 -37.50 16.85 41.26
N VAL A 151 -38.02 15.75 41.81
CA VAL A 151 -37.27 14.49 41.96
C VAL A 151 -36.94 13.85 40.61
N ASN A 152 -37.84 13.95 39.62
CA ASN A 152 -37.58 13.44 38.28
C ASN A 152 -36.59 14.32 37.49
N SER A 153 -36.64 15.65 37.65
CA SER A 153 -35.65 16.56 37.05
C SER A 153 -34.24 16.34 37.62
N ALA A 154 -34.10 16.16 38.94
CA ALA A 154 -32.82 15.88 39.59
C ALA A 154 -32.20 14.53 39.18
N ARG A 155 -33.01 13.60 38.66
CA ARG A 155 -32.54 12.31 38.15
C ARG A 155 -31.97 12.37 36.73
N HIS A 156 -32.42 13.33 35.92
CA HIS A 156 -31.94 13.50 34.54
C HIS A 156 -30.70 14.40 34.46
N SER A 157 -30.49 15.28 35.44
CA SER A 157 -29.31 16.16 35.52
C SER A 157 -28.02 15.46 35.96
N ASN A 158 -28.08 14.19 36.38
CA ASN A 158 -26.94 13.41 36.89
C ASN A 158 -26.39 12.41 35.85
N ILE A 159 -26.71 12.58 34.56
CA ILE A 159 -26.33 11.67 33.46
C ILE A 159 -25.47 12.37 32.37
N TYR A 160 -24.89 13.53 32.65
CA TYR A 160 -23.83 14.11 31.82
C TYR A 160 -22.52 14.19 32.60
#